data_AF-A0A0B6WZS4-F1
#
_entry.id   AF-A0A0B6WZS4-F1
#
_cell.length_a   1.000
_cell.length_b   1.000
_cell.length_c   1.000
_cell.angle_alpha   90.00
_cell.angle_beta   90.00
_cell.angle_gamma   90.00
#
_symmetry.space_group_name_H-M   'P 1'
#
loop_
_entity.id
_entity.type
_entity.pdbx_description
1 polymer ?
#
loop_
_entity_poly.entity_id
_entity_poly.type
_entity_poly.pdbx_seq_one_letter_code
_entity_poly.pdbx_strand_id
1 'polypeptide(L)'
;MRYALVLLLGALVGGALVYFLLANALYARKLPDLPPPHLDEGEDSTVAHITFDERFFNSALETIFKEIGAPTFRLAANGSAPQLIGVQDSACPSQITIMPEGTNTRTFVRLTDGKIAVPLAFVGNYNVFGRCLNFRGSAQTDFQLRFDPTRQILYGQLNVEGVSPEGISPAFAGLITLLVQRALNERVNPIAILHGEQLALDLPVQAAGGSLRARVKDIRAETGDGTLRLNIVYDFNGHRSPVK
;
A
#
# COMPACT_ATOMS: atom_id res chain seq x y z
N MET A 1 -53.53 15.98 11.20
CA MET A 1 -53.08 14.65 10.73
C MET A 1 -52.14 14.68 9.52
N ARG A 2 -52.21 15.67 8.61
CA ARG A 2 -51.34 15.73 7.41
C ARG A 2 -49.83 15.87 7.70
N TYR A 3 -49.44 16.57 8.76
CA TYR A 3 -48.02 16.78 9.11
C TYR A 3 -47.34 15.58 9.78
N ALA A 4 -48.11 14.70 10.43
CA ALA A 4 -47.57 13.49 11.05
C ALA A 4 -47.09 12.48 9.99
N LEU A 5 -47.79 12.43 8.86
CA LEU A 5 -47.48 11.51 7.76
C LEU A 5 -46.21 11.93 7.00
N VAL A 6 -45.96 13.24 6.88
CA VAL A 6 -44.74 13.79 6.28
C VAL A 6 -43.51 13.55 7.18
N LEU A 7 -43.67 13.67 8.50
CA LEU A 7 -42.60 13.37 9.46
C LEU A 7 -42.21 11.89 9.47
N LEU A 8 -43.19 11.00 9.38
CA LEU A 8 -42.96 9.55 9.34
C LEU A 8 -42.29 9.12 8.02
N LEU A 9 -42.69 9.73 6.90
CA LEU A 9 -42.03 9.51 5.60
C LEU A 9 -40.59 10.04 5.61
N GLY A 10 -40.36 11.21 6.19
CA GLY A 10 -39.03 11.79 6.35
C GLY A 10 -38.11 10.95 7.24
N ALA A 11 -38.63 10.38 8.33
CA ALA A 11 -37.89 9.50 9.21
C ALA A 11 -37.55 8.15 8.56
N LEU A 12 -38.46 7.58 7.76
CA LEU A 12 -38.21 6.33 7.02
C LEU A 12 -37.17 6.53 5.91
N VAL A 13 -37.27 7.61 5.14
CA VAL A 13 -36.29 7.92 4.08
C VAL A 13 -34.93 8.28 4.70
N GLY A 14 -34.91 9.08 5.77
CA GLY A 14 -33.68 9.42 6.50
C GLY A 14 -33.01 8.19 7.15
N GLY A 15 -33.80 7.30 7.76
CA GLY A 15 -33.31 6.07 8.39
C GLY A 15 -32.75 5.06 7.37
N ALA A 16 -33.43 4.89 6.23
CA ALA A 16 -32.95 4.01 5.16
C ALA A 16 -31.63 4.52 4.54
N LEU A 17 -31.49 5.84 4.38
CA LEU A 17 -30.29 6.46 3.81
C LEU A 17 -29.09 6.36 4.77
N VAL A 18 -29.31 6.52 6.07
CA VAL A 18 -28.28 6.30 7.10
C VAL A 18 -27.87 4.82 7.19
N TYR A 19 -28.83 3.88 7.10
CA TYR A 19 -28.53 2.45 7.07
C TYR A 19 -27.71 2.07 5.83
N PHE A 20 -28.06 2.58 4.64
CA PHE A 20 -27.33 2.24 3.40
C PHE A 20 -25.93 2.85 3.33
N LEU A 21 -25.72 4.02 3.96
CA LEU A 21 -24.41 4.66 4.05
C LEU A 21 -23.51 4.04 5.14
N LEU A 22 -24.08 3.58 6.27
CA LEU A 22 -23.29 2.97 7.36
C LEU A 22 -23.08 1.45 7.18
N ALA A 23 -24.02 0.72 6.57
CA ALA A 23 -23.88 -0.72 6.35
C ALA A 23 -22.82 -1.08 5.30
N ASN A 24 -22.54 -0.18 4.35
CA ASN A 24 -21.51 -0.39 3.33
C ASN A 24 -20.10 0.13 3.73
N ALA A 25 -19.98 0.82 4.87
CA ALA A 25 -18.69 1.35 5.35
C ALA A 25 -17.83 0.30 6.11
N LEU A 26 -18.35 -0.91 6.32
CA LEU A 26 -17.67 -1.97 7.09
C LEU A 26 -16.86 -2.97 6.25
N TYR A 27 -16.71 -2.75 4.94
CA TYR A 27 -15.94 -3.66 4.06
C TYR A 27 -14.51 -3.20 3.74
N ALA A 28 -13.90 -2.36 4.57
CA ALA A 28 -12.45 -2.35 4.68
C ALA A 28 -12.04 -3.51 5.59
N ARG A 29 -11.86 -4.71 5.02
CA ARG A 29 -11.22 -5.83 5.74
C ARG A 29 -9.82 -5.40 6.15
N LYS A 30 -9.70 -4.90 7.37
CA LYS A 30 -8.43 -4.82 8.08
C LYS A 30 -7.92 -6.26 8.16
N LEU A 31 -6.87 -6.60 7.41
CA LEU A 31 -6.23 -7.91 7.56
C LEU A 31 -5.83 -8.07 9.03
N PRO A 32 -6.08 -9.23 9.66
CA PRO A 32 -5.70 -9.46 11.04
C PRO A 32 -4.24 -9.12 11.27
N ASP A 33 -3.98 -8.32 12.30
CA ASP A 33 -2.66 -7.91 12.75
C ASP A 33 -2.06 -9.02 13.63
N LEU A 34 -2.00 -10.24 13.08
CA LEU A 34 -1.31 -11.33 13.76
C LEU A 34 0.20 -11.14 13.58
N PRO A 35 0.99 -11.15 14.67
CA PRO A 35 2.43 -11.24 14.56
C PRO A 35 2.79 -12.52 13.80
N PRO A 36 3.85 -12.51 12.97
CA PRO A 36 4.26 -13.70 12.24
C PRO A 36 4.56 -14.83 13.24
N PRO A 37 4.06 -16.06 13.00
CA PRO A 37 4.34 -17.20 13.88
C PRO A 37 5.86 -17.43 14.01
N HIS A 38 6.34 -18.03 15.09
CA HIS A 38 7.75 -18.40 15.22
C HIS A 38 8.12 -19.49 14.19
N LEU A 39 9.36 -19.48 13.66
CA LEU A 39 9.84 -20.59 12.83
C LEU A 39 10.01 -21.79 13.75
N ASP A 40 9.08 -22.73 13.70
CA ASP A 40 9.41 -24.09 14.07
C ASP A 40 10.28 -24.63 12.94
N GLU A 41 11.60 -24.66 13.16
CA GLU A 41 12.58 -25.39 12.35
C GLU A 41 12.26 -26.88 12.44
N GLY A 42 11.19 -27.30 11.77
CA GLY A 42 10.94 -28.70 11.47
C GLY A 42 11.96 -29.18 10.45
N GLU A 43 12.50 -30.37 10.69
CA GLU A 43 13.69 -31.01 10.11
C GLU A 43 13.76 -31.09 8.56
N ASP A 44 12.71 -30.66 7.84
CA ASP A 44 12.58 -30.78 6.37
C ASP A 44 12.42 -29.43 5.61
N SER A 45 12.40 -28.28 6.29
CA SER A 45 12.21 -26.98 5.59
C SER A 45 13.54 -26.39 5.11
N THR A 46 13.69 -26.18 3.80
CA THR A 46 14.88 -25.52 3.23
C THR A 46 14.65 -24.02 3.13
N VAL A 47 15.63 -23.23 3.56
CA VAL A 47 15.58 -21.76 3.53
C VAL A 47 16.48 -21.22 2.42
N ALA A 48 15.94 -20.34 1.58
CA ALA A 48 16.73 -19.52 0.65
C ALA A 48 16.85 -18.09 1.18
N HIS A 49 18.05 -17.52 1.05
CA HIS A 49 18.32 -16.15 1.47
C HIS A 49 18.55 -15.26 0.25
N ILE A 50 17.77 -14.18 0.14
CA ILE A 50 17.98 -13.13 -0.86
C ILE A 50 18.27 -11.84 -0.11
N THR A 51 19.38 -11.18 -0.42
CA THR A 51 19.76 -9.92 0.22
C THR A 51 19.78 -8.80 -0.80
N PHE A 52 19.12 -7.71 -0.48
CA PHE A 52 19.11 -6.47 -1.25
C PHE A 52 19.73 -5.36 -0.41
N ASP A 53 20.58 -4.53 -1.01
CA ASP A 53 21.07 -3.32 -0.35
C ASP A 53 20.14 -2.13 -0.64
N GLU A 54 20.33 -1.04 0.10
CA GLU A 54 19.62 0.22 -0.15
C GLU A 54 19.77 0.74 -1.59
N ARG A 55 20.93 0.50 -2.23
CA ARG A 55 21.21 1.04 -3.57
C ARG A 55 20.31 0.40 -4.61
N PHE A 56 20.05 -0.90 -4.49
CA PHE A 56 19.11 -1.61 -5.36
C PHE A 56 17.75 -0.89 -5.42
N PHE A 57 17.15 -0.60 -4.26
CA PHE A 57 15.85 0.07 -4.20
C PHE A 57 15.90 1.50 -4.70
N ASN A 58 16.95 2.23 -4.35
CA ASN A 58 17.11 3.62 -4.77
C ASN A 58 17.34 3.74 -6.28
N SER A 59 18.09 2.83 -6.90
CA SER A 59 18.24 2.79 -8.36
C SER A 59 16.95 2.42 -9.07
N ALA A 60 16.14 1.52 -8.51
CA ALA A 60 14.81 1.21 -9.04
C ALA A 60 13.89 2.44 -8.97
N LEU A 61 13.87 3.14 -7.84
CA LEU A 61 13.07 4.34 -7.62
C LEU A 61 13.49 5.49 -8.56
N GLU A 62 14.80 5.72 -8.73
CA GLU A 62 15.34 6.68 -9.69
C GLU A 62 14.91 6.35 -11.13
N THR A 63 14.94 5.06 -11.50
CA THR A 63 14.48 4.60 -12.82
C THR A 63 12.99 4.85 -13.02
N ILE A 64 12.16 4.60 -12.01
CA ILE A 64 10.72 4.90 -12.07
C ILE A 64 10.50 6.40 -12.33
N PHE A 65 11.16 7.28 -11.56
CA PHE A 65 11.01 8.71 -11.76
C PHE A 65 11.47 9.18 -13.15
N LYS A 66 12.55 8.59 -13.66
CA LYS A 66 13.16 8.99 -14.93
C LYS A 66 12.39 8.47 -16.15
N GLU A 67 12.02 7.19 -16.14
CA GLU A 67 11.53 6.48 -17.32
C GLU A 67 9.99 6.35 -17.35
N ILE A 68 9.34 6.34 -16.18
CA ILE A 68 7.87 6.24 -16.06
C ILE A 68 7.26 7.59 -15.68
N GLY A 69 7.92 8.31 -14.79
CA GLY A 69 7.48 9.60 -14.26
C GLY A 69 6.96 9.53 -12.83
N ALA A 70 6.73 10.71 -12.25
CA ALA A 70 6.28 10.88 -10.88
C ALA A 70 4.85 10.33 -10.65
N PRO A 71 4.64 9.40 -9.71
CA PRO A 71 3.32 8.82 -9.48
C PRO A 71 2.38 9.86 -8.88
N THR A 72 1.15 9.91 -9.42
CA THR A 72 0.13 10.90 -9.05
C THR A 72 -1.15 10.21 -8.59
N PHE A 73 -1.69 10.64 -7.46
CA PHE A 73 -2.86 10.07 -6.81
C PHE A 73 -3.92 11.15 -6.57
N ARG A 74 -5.20 10.79 -6.68
CA ARG A 74 -6.28 11.70 -6.30
C ARG A 74 -6.44 11.73 -4.78
N LEU A 75 -6.58 12.93 -4.21
CA LEU A 75 -6.79 13.13 -2.77
C LEU A 75 -8.22 12.83 -2.34
N ALA A 76 -9.18 12.85 -3.28
CA ALA A 76 -10.57 12.50 -3.02
C ALA A 76 -10.82 11.00 -3.26
N ALA A 77 -11.32 10.31 -2.24
CA ALA A 77 -12.11 9.10 -2.44
C ALA A 77 -13.44 9.50 -3.12
N ASN A 78 -13.95 8.64 -4.00
CA ASN A 78 -15.18 8.86 -4.75
C ASN A 78 -16.29 9.50 -3.88
N GLY A 79 -16.69 10.73 -4.20
CA GLY A 79 -17.98 11.29 -3.82
C GLY A 79 -18.12 12.03 -2.49
N SER A 80 -17.06 12.24 -1.69
CA SER A 80 -17.20 12.92 -0.38
C SER A 80 -16.18 14.03 -0.15
N ALA A 81 -16.04 14.95 -1.11
CA ALA A 81 -15.97 16.34 -0.70
C ALA A 81 -17.40 16.70 -0.24
N PRO A 82 -17.59 17.48 0.85
CA PRO A 82 -18.90 18.07 1.08
C PRO A 82 -19.24 18.82 -0.20
N GLN A 83 -20.30 18.39 -0.91
CA GLN A 83 -20.84 19.10 -2.06
C GLN A 83 -21.46 20.40 -1.57
N LEU A 84 -20.64 21.31 -1.07
CA LEU A 84 -20.98 22.71 -0.97
C LEU A 84 -20.71 23.26 -2.37
N ILE A 85 -21.74 23.13 -3.22
CA ILE A 85 -21.86 23.73 -4.56
C ILE A 85 -21.19 22.91 -5.67
N GLY A 86 -22.02 22.41 -6.59
CA GLY A 86 -21.67 21.49 -7.68
C GLY A 86 -20.83 22.08 -8.81
N VAL A 87 -19.59 22.46 -8.53
CA VAL A 87 -18.61 22.77 -9.57
C VAL A 87 -17.52 21.70 -9.51
N GLN A 88 -17.66 20.71 -10.41
CA GLN A 88 -16.56 19.80 -10.72
C GLN A 88 -15.58 20.61 -11.59
N ASP A 89 -14.75 21.42 -10.93
CA ASP A 89 -13.80 22.29 -11.62
C ASP A 89 -12.69 21.45 -12.25
N SER A 90 -12.72 21.33 -13.58
CA SER A 90 -11.57 20.85 -14.36
C SER A 90 -10.30 21.68 -14.10
N ALA A 91 -10.45 22.85 -13.47
CA ALA A 91 -9.37 23.74 -13.06
C ALA A 91 -8.59 23.27 -11.81
N CYS A 92 -9.07 22.30 -11.02
CA CYS A 92 -8.35 21.83 -9.82
C CYS A 92 -8.49 20.32 -9.59
N PRO A 93 -7.55 19.49 -10.10
CA PRO A 93 -7.70 18.05 -10.13
C PRO A 93 -7.67 17.37 -8.75
N SER A 94 -7.32 18.11 -7.68
CA SER A 94 -7.30 17.63 -6.30
C SER A 94 -6.46 16.37 -6.14
N GLN A 95 -5.17 16.51 -6.47
CA GLN A 95 -4.23 15.39 -6.57
C GLN A 95 -2.92 15.68 -5.84
N ILE A 96 -2.22 14.61 -5.49
CA ILE A 96 -0.86 14.60 -4.95
C ILE A 96 0.04 13.84 -5.90
N THR A 97 1.23 14.38 -6.14
CA THR A 97 2.28 13.78 -6.96
C THR A 97 3.52 13.60 -6.09
N ILE A 98 4.05 12.39 -6.04
CA ILE A 98 5.31 12.11 -5.34
C ILE A 98 6.45 12.57 -6.22
N MET A 99 7.36 13.36 -5.65
CA MET A 99 8.49 13.94 -6.36
C MET A 99 9.78 13.22 -5.96
N PRO A 100 10.78 13.12 -6.86
CA PRO A 100 12.10 12.60 -6.48
C PRO A 100 12.75 13.46 -5.38
N GLU A 101 12.52 14.78 -5.43
CA GLU A 101 13.07 15.75 -4.47
C GLU A 101 12.04 16.84 -4.14
N GLY A 102 12.09 17.32 -2.91
CA GLY A 102 11.35 18.47 -2.39
C GLY A 102 12.31 19.46 -1.73
N THR A 103 11.78 20.41 -0.96
CA THR A 103 12.57 21.50 -0.37
C THR A 103 13.69 20.98 0.54
N ASN A 104 13.37 20.06 1.46
CA ASN A 104 14.30 19.53 2.46
C ASN A 104 14.22 18.01 2.58
N THR A 105 13.64 17.34 1.58
CA THR A 105 13.43 15.89 1.62
C THR A 105 13.62 15.33 0.22
N ARG A 106 14.42 14.27 0.14
CA ARG A 106 14.51 13.43 -1.05
C ARG A 106 13.59 12.23 -0.87
N THR A 107 12.99 11.75 -1.94
CA THR A 107 12.29 10.47 -1.94
C THR A 107 13.31 9.35 -2.13
N PHE A 108 13.52 8.54 -1.10
CA PHE A 108 14.51 7.45 -1.11
C PHE A 108 14.11 6.35 -0.13
N VAL A 109 14.72 5.18 -0.28
CA VAL A 109 14.58 4.04 0.63
C VAL A 109 15.79 3.99 1.56
N ARG A 110 15.53 3.83 2.85
CA ARG A 110 16.52 3.63 3.90
C ARG A 110 16.18 2.39 4.72
N LEU A 111 17.18 1.55 4.95
CA LEU A 111 17.08 0.29 5.67
C LEU A 111 17.84 0.45 7.00
N THR A 112 17.11 0.84 8.04
CA THR A 112 17.69 1.16 9.36
C THR A 112 16.75 0.71 10.48
N ASP A 113 17.32 0.33 11.62
CA ASP A 113 16.59 0.07 12.86
C ASP A 113 15.45 -0.96 12.74
N GLY A 114 15.65 -2.03 11.95
CA GLY A 114 14.61 -3.04 11.77
C GLY A 114 13.42 -2.59 10.90
N LYS A 115 13.55 -1.45 10.19
CA LYS A 115 12.50 -0.85 9.36
C LYS A 115 12.98 -0.52 7.95
N ILE A 116 12.02 -0.46 7.02
CA ILE A 116 12.21 0.07 5.67
C ILE A 116 11.60 1.48 5.65
N ALA A 117 12.39 2.49 6.02
CA ALA A 117 11.93 3.87 6.02
C ALA A 117 11.94 4.44 4.60
N VAL A 118 10.84 5.06 4.20
CA VAL A 118 10.72 5.70 2.88
C VAL A 118 10.26 7.15 3.06
N PRO A 119 11.19 8.11 3.28
CA PRO A 119 10.84 9.52 3.20
C PRO A 119 10.30 9.84 1.81
N LEU A 120 9.21 10.59 1.74
CA LEU A 120 8.58 11.00 0.48
C LEU A 120 8.53 12.51 0.41
N ALA A 121 8.96 13.09 -0.71
CA ALA A 121 8.64 14.46 -1.09
C ALA A 121 7.40 14.44 -1.98
N PHE A 122 6.53 15.45 -1.84
CA PHE A 122 5.34 15.56 -2.67
C PHE A 122 4.96 17.01 -3.00
N VAL A 123 4.22 17.13 -4.09
CA VAL A 123 3.48 18.34 -4.47
C VAL A 123 2.02 17.97 -4.69
N GLY A 124 1.12 18.92 -4.56
CA GLY A 124 -0.28 18.66 -4.81
C GLY A 124 -1.09 19.92 -4.97
N ASN A 125 -2.37 19.70 -5.28
CA ASN A 125 -3.37 20.75 -5.27
C ASN A 125 -4.67 20.23 -4.67
N TYR A 126 -5.48 21.12 -4.13
CA TYR A 126 -6.78 20.77 -3.57
C TYR A 126 -7.75 21.95 -3.72
N ASN A 127 -9.00 21.66 -4.09
CA ASN A 127 -10.04 22.67 -4.20
C ASN A 127 -10.66 22.95 -2.83
N VAL A 128 -10.52 24.19 -2.35
CA VAL A 128 -11.14 24.67 -1.11
C VAL A 128 -11.98 25.89 -1.44
N PHE A 129 -13.31 25.77 -1.26
CA PHE A 129 -14.27 26.86 -1.50
C PHE A 129 -14.14 27.53 -2.89
N GLY A 130 -13.97 26.72 -3.94
CA GLY A 130 -13.85 27.21 -5.33
C GLY A 130 -12.48 27.81 -5.66
N ARG A 131 -11.49 27.67 -4.77
CA ARG A 131 -10.09 28.09 -5.02
C ARG A 131 -9.18 26.88 -5.04
N CYS A 132 -8.37 26.77 -6.08
CA CYS A 132 -7.35 25.74 -6.17
C CYS A 132 -6.12 26.16 -5.36
N LEU A 133 -5.88 25.47 -4.25
CA LEU A 133 -4.72 25.68 -3.41
C LEU A 133 -3.63 24.69 -3.81
N ASN A 134 -2.46 25.19 -4.21
CA ASN A 134 -1.28 24.38 -4.41
C ASN A 134 -0.55 24.19 -3.09
N PHE A 135 0.02 23.01 -2.90
CA PHE A 135 0.82 22.70 -1.74
C PHE A 135 1.97 21.78 -2.09
N ARG A 136 2.93 21.69 -1.17
CA ARG A 136 4.02 20.73 -1.22
C ARG A 136 4.36 20.28 0.19
N GLY A 137 5.24 19.32 0.34
CA GLY A 137 5.70 18.90 1.66
C GLY A 137 6.45 17.59 1.63
N SER A 138 6.62 17.03 2.80
CA SER A 138 7.21 15.70 2.97
C SER A 138 6.34 14.79 3.85
N ALA A 139 6.47 13.49 3.63
CA ALA A 139 5.85 12.47 4.45
C ALA A 139 6.92 11.48 4.93
N GLN A 140 6.85 11.13 6.21
CA GLN A 140 7.64 10.09 6.83
C GLN A 140 6.82 8.80 6.77
N THR A 141 7.38 7.76 6.16
CA THR A 141 6.65 6.49 5.99
C THR A 141 7.52 5.30 6.35
N ASP A 142 6.86 4.24 6.81
CA ASP A 142 7.43 2.93 7.13
C ASP A 142 6.83 1.88 6.19
N PHE A 143 7.68 1.11 5.53
CA PHE A 143 7.27 0.09 4.58
C PHE A 143 7.44 -1.30 5.18
N GLN A 144 6.37 -2.10 5.17
CA GLN A 144 6.33 -3.42 5.79
C GLN A 144 6.04 -4.48 4.74
N LEU A 145 6.74 -5.60 4.82
CA LEU A 145 6.55 -6.74 3.94
C LEU A 145 5.74 -7.83 4.66
N ARG A 146 4.70 -8.35 3.99
CA ARG A 146 3.81 -9.40 4.52
C ARG A 146 3.56 -10.45 3.46
N PHE A 147 3.76 -11.72 3.81
CA PHE A 147 3.49 -12.84 2.93
C PHE A 147 2.09 -13.43 3.19
N ASP A 148 1.34 -13.64 2.12
CA ASP A 148 0.09 -14.40 2.14
C ASP A 148 0.36 -15.82 1.60
N PRO A 149 0.42 -16.86 2.46
CA PRO A 149 0.69 -18.23 2.05
C PRO A 149 -0.45 -18.85 1.23
N THR A 150 -1.69 -18.35 1.38
CA THR A 150 -2.85 -18.84 0.63
C THR A 150 -2.78 -18.39 -0.81
N ARG A 151 -2.41 -17.11 -1.01
CA ARG A 151 -2.28 -16.51 -2.35
C ARG A 151 -0.89 -16.67 -2.95
N GLN A 152 0.10 -17.08 -2.15
CA GLN A 152 1.52 -17.12 -2.51
C GLN A 152 2.01 -15.75 -3.01
N ILE A 153 1.66 -14.65 -2.31
CA ILE A 153 2.04 -13.29 -2.72
C ILE A 153 2.74 -12.59 -1.56
N LEU A 154 3.87 -11.94 -1.86
CA LEU A 154 4.53 -11.01 -0.96
C LEU A 154 4.00 -9.59 -1.22
N TYR A 155 3.32 -9.04 -0.22
CA TYR A 155 2.78 -7.69 -0.24
C TYR A 155 3.67 -6.72 0.52
N GLY A 156 3.78 -5.50 -0.01
CA GLY A 156 4.27 -4.33 0.70
C GLY A 156 3.11 -3.47 1.20
N GLN A 157 3.25 -2.96 2.41
CA GLN A 157 2.35 -2.00 3.02
C GLN A 157 3.14 -0.77 3.47
N LEU A 158 2.81 0.37 2.86
CA LEU A 158 3.33 1.68 3.20
C LEU A 158 2.45 2.31 4.29
N ASN A 159 3.01 2.57 5.45
CA ASN A 159 2.34 3.25 6.55
C ASN A 159 2.87 4.68 6.67
N VAL A 160 2.00 5.67 6.55
CA VAL A 160 2.39 7.07 6.75
C VAL A 160 2.40 7.41 8.24
N GLU A 161 3.58 7.65 8.80
CA GLU A 161 3.80 8.03 10.21
C GLU A 161 3.59 9.53 10.43
N GLY A 162 3.99 10.36 9.46
CA GLY A 162 3.94 11.82 9.57
C GLY A 162 3.82 12.51 8.22
N VAL A 163 3.21 13.70 8.21
CA VAL A 163 3.14 14.57 7.03
C VAL A 163 3.38 16.02 7.46
N SER A 164 4.32 16.66 6.78
CA SER A 164 4.72 18.06 6.98
C SER A 164 4.40 18.88 5.73
N PRO A 165 3.20 19.48 5.65
CA PRO A 165 2.86 20.37 4.54
C PRO A 165 3.62 21.70 4.64
N GLU A 166 4.05 22.21 3.49
CA GLU A 166 4.80 23.45 3.31
C GLU A 166 4.03 24.43 2.41
N GLY A 167 4.20 25.73 2.64
CA GLY A 167 3.63 26.78 1.79
C GLY A 167 2.12 26.99 1.93
N ILE A 168 1.51 26.45 2.99
CA ILE A 168 0.08 26.58 3.28
C ILE A 168 -0.11 27.34 4.59
N SER A 169 -1.20 28.10 4.69
CA SER A 169 -1.61 28.71 5.96
C SER A 169 -1.86 27.61 7.03
N PRO A 170 -1.45 27.83 8.30
CA PRO A 170 -1.68 26.88 9.39
C PRO A 170 -3.14 26.44 9.56
N ALA A 171 -4.10 27.30 9.17
CA ALA A 171 -5.52 26.99 9.22
C ALA A 171 -5.93 25.79 8.34
N PHE A 172 -5.17 25.49 7.28
CA PHE A 172 -5.46 24.39 6.35
C PHE A 172 -4.47 23.22 6.45
N ALA A 173 -3.38 23.35 7.22
CA ALA A 173 -2.33 22.34 7.33
C ALA A 173 -2.89 20.97 7.78
N GLY A 174 -3.75 20.96 8.82
CA GLY A 174 -4.33 19.71 9.33
C GLY A 174 -5.23 18.97 8.32
N LEU A 175 -5.98 19.71 7.50
CA LEU A 175 -6.80 19.11 6.43
C LEU A 175 -5.92 18.44 5.38
N ILE A 176 -4.85 19.11 4.95
CA ILE A 176 -3.93 18.59 3.94
C ILE A 176 -3.19 17.36 4.46
N THR A 177 -2.72 17.39 5.71
CA THR A 177 -2.12 16.22 6.36
C THR A 177 -3.03 15.01 6.29
N LEU A 178 -4.32 15.15 6.67
CA LEU A 178 -5.27 14.04 6.63
C LEU A 178 -5.54 13.52 5.21
N LEU A 179 -5.70 14.43 4.25
CA LEU A 179 -5.94 14.07 2.85
C LEU A 179 -4.75 13.32 2.25
N VAL A 180 -3.52 13.79 2.50
CA VAL A 180 -2.30 13.15 2.02
C VAL A 180 -2.10 11.80 2.69
N GLN A 181 -2.22 11.71 4.02
CA GLN A 181 -2.13 10.44 4.75
C GLN A 181 -3.11 9.42 4.19
N ARG A 182 -4.37 9.82 3.97
CA ARG A 182 -5.40 8.95 3.43
C ARG A 182 -5.09 8.52 2.00
N ALA A 183 -4.73 9.45 1.13
CA ALA A 183 -4.43 9.15 -0.26
C ALA A 183 -3.27 8.16 -0.38
N LEU A 184 -2.20 8.36 0.38
CA LEU A 184 -1.05 7.43 0.38
C LEU A 184 -1.44 6.08 0.97
N ASN A 185 -2.08 6.06 2.13
CA ASN A 185 -2.47 4.80 2.79
C ASN A 185 -3.49 3.98 1.98
N GLU A 186 -4.44 4.61 1.28
CA GLU A 186 -5.51 3.91 0.55
C GLU A 186 -5.17 3.63 -0.92
N ARG A 187 -4.35 4.45 -1.58
CA ARG A 187 -4.08 4.31 -3.02
C ARG A 187 -2.79 3.59 -3.33
N VAL A 188 -1.80 3.67 -2.44
CA VAL A 188 -0.52 2.98 -2.61
C VAL A 188 -0.62 1.54 -2.12
N ASN A 189 -1.46 1.27 -1.12
CA ASN A 189 -1.56 -0.05 -0.52
C ASN A 189 -2.69 -0.91 -1.12
N PRO A 190 -2.51 -2.25 -1.16
CA PRO A 190 -1.25 -2.97 -0.97
C PRO A 190 -0.41 -2.97 -2.27
N ILE A 191 0.92 -2.96 -2.14
CA ILE A 191 1.83 -3.11 -3.28
C ILE A 191 2.15 -4.60 -3.43
N ALA A 192 1.82 -5.22 -4.56
CA ALA A 192 2.27 -6.58 -4.85
C ALA A 192 3.75 -6.55 -5.29
N ILE A 193 4.62 -7.27 -4.59
CA ILE A 193 6.07 -7.26 -4.86
C ILE A 193 6.49 -8.51 -5.62
N LEU A 194 6.13 -9.70 -5.11
CA LEU A 194 6.45 -10.99 -5.73
C LEU A 194 5.19 -11.86 -5.79
N HIS A 195 4.96 -12.46 -6.95
CA HIS A 195 3.87 -13.40 -7.18
C HIS A 195 4.35 -14.84 -7.06
N GLY A 196 3.45 -15.74 -6.70
CA GLY A 196 3.76 -17.15 -6.44
C GLY A 196 4.41 -17.88 -7.61
N GLU A 197 4.09 -17.51 -8.85
CA GLU A 197 4.70 -18.07 -10.05
C GLU A 197 6.20 -17.75 -10.18
N GLN A 198 6.62 -16.61 -9.63
CA GLN A 198 8.03 -16.21 -9.58
C GLN A 198 8.77 -16.85 -8.41
N LEU A 199 8.02 -17.39 -7.44
CA LEU A 199 8.52 -17.98 -6.22
C LEU A 199 8.52 -19.51 -6.26
N ALA A 200 7.62 -20.13 -7.02
CA ALA A 200 7.52 -21.58 -7.14
C ALA A 200 8.50 -22.14 -8.17
N LEU A 201 9.05 -23.32 -7.88
CA LEU A 201 9.90 -24.07 -8.81
C LEU A 201 9.17 -25.34 -9.23
N ASP A 202 9.06 -25.61 -10.54
CA ASP A 202 8.66 -26.92 -11.06
C ASP A 202 9.82 -27.47 -11.89
N LEU A 203 10.53 -28.43 -11.32
CA LEU A 203 11.74 -29.03 -11.89
C LEU A 203 11.40 -30.44 -12.39
N PRO A 204 11.32 -30.66 -13.72
CA PRO A 204 11.09 -32.00 -14.25
C PRO A 204 12.32 -32.88 -13.99
N VAL A 205 12.14 -33.97 -13.27
CA VAL A 205 13.20 -34.96 -12.98
C VAL A 205 13.01 -36.16 -13.91
N GLN A 206 13.39 -35.97 -15.17
CA GLN A 206 13.17 -36.97 -16.24
C GLN A 206 13.77 -38.34 -15.88
N ALA A 207 14.95 -38.35 -15.25
CA ALA A 207 15.62 -39.58 -14.81
C ALA A 207 14.82 -40.38 -13.77
N ALA A 208 13.95 -39.72 -13.00
CA ALA A 208 13.10 -40.34 -11.99
C ALA A 208 11.63 -40.54 -12.44
N GLY A 209 11.30 -40.15 -13.69
CA GLY A 209 9.94 -40.25 -14.24
C GLY A 209 8.91 -39.36 -13.51
N GLY A 210 9.33 -38.21 -12.98
CA GLY A 210 8.45 -37.31 -12.21
C GLY A 210 8.85 -35.84 -12.27
N SER A 211 8.17 -35.00 -11.50
CA SER A 211 8.54 -33.60 -11.28
C SER A 211 8.66 -33.28 -9.79
N LEU A 212 9.58 -32.37 -9.47
CA LEU A 212 9.78 -31.82 -8.15
C LEU A 212 9.16 -30.42 -8.12
N ARG A 213 8.21 -30.20 -7.21
CA ARG A 213 7.60 -28.89 -7.01
C ARG A 213 8.08 -28.28 -5.70
N ALA A 214 8.56 -27.05 -5.74
CA ALA A 214 8.84 -26.23 -4.56
C ALA A 214 7.75 -25.17 -4.41
N ARG A 215 7.12 -25.12 -3.25
CA ARG A 215 6.15 -24.09 -2.88
C ARG A 215 6.69 -23.29 -1.72
N VAL A 216 6.44 -21.98 -1.70
CA VAL A 216 6.84 -21.15 -0.56
C VAL A 216 5.88 -21.37 0.60
N LYS A 217 6.45 -21.76 1.73
CA LYS A 217 5.75 -21.94 3.01
C LYS A 217 5.66 -20.62 3.78
N ASP A 218 6.75 -19.86 3.82
CA ASP A 218 6.85 -18.60 4.58
C ASP A 218 7.88 -17.66 3.93
N ILE A 219 7.72 -16.36 4.13
CA ILE A 219 8.75 -15.35 3.79
C ILE A 219 8.87 -14.38 4.95
N ARG A 220 10.10 -14.20 5.43
CA ARG A 220 10.43 -13.22 6.47
C ARG A 220 11.36 -12.16 5.93
N ALA A 221 11.05 -10.92 6.25
CA ALA A 221 11.88 -9.78 5.94
C ALA A 221 12.64 -9.36 7.20
N GLU A 222 13.95 -9.26 7.10
CA GLU A 222 14.83 -8.76 8.13
C GLU A 222 15.63 -7.59 7.56
N THR A 223 15.61 -6.46 8.23
CA THR A 223 16.42 -5.31 7.84
C THR A 223 17.51 -5.05 8.86
N GLY A 224 18.74 -4.86 8.38
CA GLY A 224 19.89 -4.55 9.20
C GLY A 224 21.05 -4.04 8.33
N ASP A 225 21.84 -3.13 8.86
CA ASP A 225 23.09 -2.66 8.23
C ASP A 225 22.94 -2.16 6.78
N GLY A 226 21.86 -1.44 6.47
CA GLY A 226 21.60 -0.95 5.10
C GLY A 226 21.19 -2.04 4.11
N THR A 227 20.75 -3.20 4.61
CA THR A 227 20.31 -4.34 3.80
C THR A 227 18.95 -4.86 4.24
N LEU A 228 18.23 -5.43 3.28
CA LEU A 228 17.00 -6.18 3.45
C LEU A 228 17.28 -7.63 3.06
N ARG A 229 17.19 -8.53 4.04
CA ARG A 229 17.27 -9.97 3.84
C ARG A 229 15.86 -10.56 3.81
N LEU A 230 15.55 -11.26 2.73
CA LEU A 230 14.37 -12.10 2.62
C LEU A 230 14.77 -13.55 2.89
N ASN A 231 14.19 -14.13 3.93
CA ASN A 231 14.32 -15.55 4.27
C ASN A 231 13.08 -16.26 3.74
N ILE A 232 13.24 -17.02 2.66
CA ILE A 232 12.15 -17.71 1.96
C ILE A 232 12.22 -19.19 2.33
N VAL A 233 11.18 -19.69 2.98
CA VAL A 233 11.08 -21.09 3.42
C VAL A 233 10.31 -21.87 2.36
N TYR A 234 10.89 -22.96 1.88
CA TYR A 234 10.30 -23.83 0.87
C TYR A 234 9.84 -25.17 1.45
N ASP A 235 8.75 -25.66 0.89
CA ASP A 235 8.29 -27.04 1.00
C ASP A 235 8.39 -27.73 -0.38
N PHE A 236 8.99 -28.92 -0.42
CA PHE A 236 9.29 -29.65 -1.64
C PHE A 236 8.43 -30.91 -1.73
N ASN A 237 7.71 -31.06 -2.85
CA ASN A 237 6.83 -32.18 -3.09
C ASN A 237 7.11 -32.83 -4.46
N GLY A 238 7.50 -34.10 -4.45
CA GLY A 238 7.71 -34.90 -5.65
C GLY A 238 6.42 -35.54 -6.16
N HIS A 239 6.15 -35.45 -7.45
CA HIS A 239 5.03 -36.13 -8.11
C HIS A 239 5.56 -37.04 -9.22
N ARG A 240 5.23 -38.33 -9.20
CA ARG A 240 5.51 -39.23 -10.35
C ARG A 240 4.49 -38.98 -11.45
N SER A 241 4.96 -38.90 -12.69
CA SER A 241 4.07 -38.91 -13.83
C SER A 241 3.53 -40.33 -14.03
N PRO A 242 2.22 -40.52 -14.25
CA PRO A 242 1.70 -41.84 -14.58
C PRO A 242 2.35 -42.30 -15.90
N VAL A 243 2.94 -43.50 -15.86
CA VAL A 243 3.47 -44.15 -17.06
C VAL A 243 2.29 -44.39 -18.00
N LYS A 244 2.37 -43.81 -19.20
CA LYS A 244 1.34 -43.93 -20.23
C LYS A 244 1.57 -45.16 -21.09
#